data_AF-A0A6J2PAY7-F1
#
_entry.id   AF-A0A6J2PAY7-F1
#
_cell.length_a   1.000
_cell.length_b   1.000
_cell.length_c   1.000
_cell.angle_alpha   90.00
_cell.angle_beta   90.00
_cell.angle_gamma   90.00
#
_symmetry.space_group_name_H-M   'P 1'
#
loop_
_entity.id
_entity.type
_entity.pdbx_description
1 polymer ?
#
loop_
_entity_poly.entity_id
_entity_poly.type
_entity_poly.pdbx_seq_one_letter_code
_entity_poly.pdbx_strand_id
1 'polypeptide(L)'
;MKRSGDSEGEKRRKRQRLLQELGDQKIPFLGPPDQGYQQLWDASYSGLALRRSCSVPPELHGRVQAGLLTLRRKGCLLRDLVRIRERDVFTVVSRTLLGEPGHTYRYLDTRLFAIPWHSEDPDVKGQNCCDPDLRAACKALWELNTFFCSDVSQLKEGDRLTQSAKGEAKQGEEGDTGSKHSDDSKNSEGGDSESHKSEEGDTESKHSEEWDVESKHSEEGCSGSKQEGEWESESKHSSEEGESSQVKPSETGVSAGSEHNEGKLPGWAPKAISGTQTIPAGLGAKGKPVAKMKHSLSDHHIEDGEEPASGQGSSQSSPPPVCTGPVKFNVTLLNYMDPAAMSQLKEEPYYGMGKMAVGWHHDENLISHTPVAVYSYSCHNDKGESSEGGSGEKACWRIGLKVAWDIHTPGLTLPLESGDCYYMRDDLNSTHQHCVLAGETARFSSTHRVAECSSGTLTYIQSRCHEALSNLRTDLETGSHSLLALLPTTLQHCEEIHNEVEFEWLRQYWFQGQRFARFCSWWTRPMEQLEKDWKLMETMTMLFLNILELEKGEVQEGEGRREMAETLLSALTDRHQQRQTWRDRCHSSLAQTLPPEEAPVDRPFWGVDDPSMPLPFDLADIINRVESLLWRM
;
A
#
# COMPACT_ATOMS: atom_id res chain seq x y z
N MET A 1 -15.03 -10.86 7.80
CA MET A 1 -14.14 -9.93 8.54
C MET A 1 -14.66 -8.50 8.47
N LYS A 2 -15.26 -7.97 9.55
CA LYS A 2 -15.59 -6.54 9.70
C LYS A 2 -14.94 -6.03 10.98
N ARG A 3 -13.76 -5.41 10.88
CA ARG A 3 -13.09 -4.63 11.94
C ARG A 3 -11.87 -3.88 11.37
N SER A 4 -12.11 -2.89 10.52
CA SER A 4 -11.09 -1.91 10.08
C SER A 4 -11.66 -0.51 9.80
N GLY A 5 -12.99 -0.36 9.66
CA GLY A 5 -13.62 0.93 9.36
C GLY A 5 -13.52 1.97 10.47
N ASP A 6 -13.42 1.56 11.73
CA ASP A 6 -13.45 2.49 12.88
C ASP A 6 -12.12 3.26 13.03
N SER A 7 -10.98 2.62 12.72
CA SER A 7 -9.66 3.22 12.86
C SER A 7 -9.34 4.24 11.75
N GLU A 8 -9.73 3.97 10.50
CA GLU A 8 -9.59 4.96 9.40
C GLU A 8 -10.52 6.16 9.60
N GLY A 9 -11.74 5.93 10.10
CA GLY A 9 -12.66 7.00 10.47
C GLY A 9 -12.11 7.90 11.58
N GLU A 10 -11.44 7.32 12.58
CA GLU A 10 -10.75 8.08 13.62
C GLU A 10 -9.55 8.87 13.10
N LYS A 11 -8.67 8.24 12.31
CA LYS A 11 -7.54 8.93 11.66
C LYS A 11 -8.01 10.10 10.81
N ARG A 12 -9.11 9.95 10.08
CA ARG A 12 -9.73 11.03 9.28
C ARG A 12 -10.17 12.21 10.16
N ARG A 13 -10.87 11.93 11.27
CA ARG A 13 -11.29 12.95 12.24
C ARG A 13 -10.10 13.65 12.89
N LYS A 14 -9.04 12.90 13.21
CA LYS A 14 -7.79 13.47 13.76
C LYS A 14 -7.11 14.38 12.73
N ARG A 15 -6.99 13.93 11.48
CA ARG A 15 -6.44 14.74 10.38
C ARG A 15 -7.20 16.04 10.18
N GLN A 16 -8.53 15.98 10.14
CA GLN A 16 -9.36 17.16 9.92
C GLN A 16 -9.18 18.20 11.03
N ARG A 17 -9.08 17.77 12.28
CA ARG A 17 -8.77 18.64 13.42
C ARG A 17 -7.40 19.31 13.28
N LEU A 18 -6.36 18.54 12.96
CA LEU A 18 -5.01 19.07 12.78
C LEU A 18 -4.92 20.06 11.62
N LEU A 19 -5.62 19.81 10.51
CA LEU A 19 -5.67 20.75 9.39
C LEU A 19 -6.41 22.05 9.75
N GLN A 20 -7.49 21.94 10.53
CA GLN A 20 -8.20 23.12 11.02
C GLN A 20 -7.33 23.95 11.97
N GLU A 21 -6.51 23.29 12.80
CA GLU A 21 -5.55 23.95 13.68
C GLU A 21 -4.40 24.62 12.91
N LEU A 22 -3.89 23.94 11.87
CA LEU A 22 -2.82 24.47 11.02
C LEU A 22 -3.27 25.69 10.20
N GLY A 23 -4.53 25.70 9.74
CA GLY A 23 -5.07 26.73 8.86
C GLY A 23 -4.24 26.84 7.57
N ASP A 24 -3.89 28.07 7.18
CA ASP A 24 -3.06 28.35 6.00
C ASP A 24 -1.55 28.35 6.30
N GLN A 25 -1.14 28.03 7.53
CA GLN A 25 0.27 28.07 7.92
C GLN A 25 1.01 26.83 7.39
N LYS A 26 2.26 27.03 6.96
CA LYS A 26 3.16 25.92 6.65
C LYS A 26 3.98 25.54 7.88
N ILE A 27 4.13 24.25 8.12
CA ILE A 27 5.01 23.73 9.16
C ILE A 27 6.45 23.90 8.66
N PRO A 28 7.41 24.39 9.47
CA PRO A 28 8.81 24.49 9.05
C PRO A 28 9.41 23.11 8.77
N PHE A 29 10.41 23.04 7.90
CA PHE A 29 11.24 21.85 7.73
C PHE A 29 12.71 22.23 7.69
N LEU A 30 13.59 21.29 8.04
CA LEU A 30 15.04 21.47 8.02
C LEU A 30 15.68 20.48 7.06
N GLY A 31 16.66 20.97 6.29
CA GLY A 31 17.64 20.19 5.54
C GLY A 31 19.06 20.37 6.10
N PRO A 32 20.06 19.65 5.57
CA PRO A 32 21.42 19.66 6.10
C PRO A 32 22.07 21.05 6.28
N PRO A 33 21.82 22.06 5.41
CA PRO A 33 22.39 23.40 5.60
C PRO A 33 21.78 24.18 6.78
N ASP A 34 20.61 23.79 7.28
CA ASP A 34 19.85 24.58 8.24
C ASP A 34 20.39 24.43 9.68
N GLN A 35 20.39 25.54 10.41
CA GLN A 35 20.77 25.53 11.82
C GLN A 35 19.79 24.68 12.64
N GLY A 36 20.33 23.76 13.45
CA GLY A 36 19.52 22.85 14.28
C GLY A 36 19.11 21.56 13.59
N TYR A 37 19.46 21.35 12.32
CA TYR A 37 19.15 20.11 11.58
C TYR A 37 19.61 18.84 12.32
N GLN A 38 20.87 18.79 12.77
CA GLN A 38 21.38 17.62 13.48
C GLN A 38 20.68 17.41 14.84
N GLN A 39 20.36 18.50 15.54
CA GLN A 39 19.65 18.42 16.82
C GLN A 39 18.23 17.87 16.63
N LEU A 40 17.53 18.31 15.57
CA LEU A 40 16.23 17.79 15.19
C LEU A 40 16.32 16.30 14.83
N TRP A 41 17.33 15.92 14.03
CA TRP A 41 17.56 14.52 13.66
C TRP A 41 17.74 13.66 14.92
N ASP A 42 18.66 14.03 15.81
CA ASP A 42 19.00 13.25 16.99
C ASP A 42 17.84 13.16 18.00
N ALA A 43 17.04 14.22 18.15
CA ALA A 43 15.97 14.28 19.13
C ALA A 43 14.64 13.66 18.65
N SER A 44 14.31 13.81 17.36
CA SER A 44 12.99 13.46 16.83
C SER A 44 13.02 12.39 15.74
N TYR A 45 14.17 12.18 15.06
CA TYR A 45 14.28 11.27 13.91
C TYR A 45 15.42 10.26 14.07
N SER A 46 15.81 9.90 15.30
CA SER A 46 16.97 9.04 15.61
C SER A 46 16.88 7.61 15.04
N GLY A 47 15.68 7.15 14.71
CA GLY A 47 15.45 5.91 13.97
C GLY A 47 15.90 5.97 12.50
N LEU A 48 16.13 7.17 11.94
CA LEU A 48 16.65 7.36 10.58
C LEU A 48 18.18 7.25 10.60
N ALA A 49 18.74 6.47 9.69
CA ALA A 49 20.18 6.40 9.48
C ALA A 49 20.54 6.55 8.00
N LEU A 50 21.60 7.30 7.71
CA LEU A 50 22.17 7.43 6.37
C LEU A 50 23.51 6.68 6.29
N ARG A 51 23.68 5.95 5.19
CA ARG A 51 24.92 5.32 4.76
C ARG A 51 25.28 5.87 3.39
N ARG A 52 26.37 6.61 3.30
CA ARG A 52 26.83 7.19 2.04
C ARG A 52 27.25 6.11 1.05
N SER A 53 27.20 6.41 -0.24
CA SER A 53 27.60 5.49 -1.31
C SER A 53 28.92 4.74 -1.06
N CYS A 54 29.95 5.42 -0.52
CA CYS A 54 31.23 4.81 -0.19
C CYS A 54 31.18 3.63 0.82
N SER A 55 30.06 3.43 1.52
CA SER A 55 29.85 2.31 2.43
C SER A 55 29.49 1.00 1.72
N VAL A 56 29.00 1.07 0.48
CA VAL A 56 28.67 -0.11 -0.32
C VAL A 56 29.88 -0.47 -1.21
N PRO A 57 30.28 -1.75 -1.30
CA PRO A 57 31.39 -2.15 -2.14
C PRO A 57 31.20 -1.71 -3.62
N PRO A 58 32.23 -1.11 -4.28
CA PRO A 58 32.11 -0.61 -5.65
C PRO A 58 31.66 -1.66 -6.67
N GLU A 59 32.10 -2.91 -6.51
CA GLU A 59 31.67 -4.00 -7.38
C GLU A 59 30.18 -4.33 -7.21
N LEU A 60 29.67 -4.28 -5.97
CA LEU A 60 28.25 -4.49 -5.68
C LEU A 60 27.42 -3.35 -6.26
N HIS A 61 27.87 -2.09 -6.14
CA HIS A 61 27.24 -0.96 -6.83
C HIS A 61 27.11 -1.21 -8.33
N GLY A 62 28.21 -1.59 -9.00
CA GLY A 62 28.21 -1.84 -10.44
C GLY A 62 27.19 -2.91 -10.84
N ARG A 63 27.13 -4.03 -10.09
CA ARG A 63 26.17 -5.11 -10.34
C ARG A 63 24.72 -4.69 -10.09
N VAL A 64 24.44 -4.01 -8.98
CA VAL A 64 23.09 -3.54 -8.63
C VAL A 64 22.57 -2.54 -9.65
N GLN A 65 23.36 -1.52 -10.01
CA GLN A 65 22.95 -0.51 -10.98
C GLN A 65 22.73 -1.12 -12.37
N ALA A 66 23.63 -2.01 -12.83
CA ALA A 66 23.43 -2.75 -14.07
C ALA A 66 22.18 -3.64 -14.04
N GLY A 67 21.90 -4.27 -12.90
CA GLY A 67 20.68 -5.06 -12.67
C GLY A 67 19.41 -4.22 -12.77
N LEU A 68 19.37 -3.05 -12.11
CA LEU A 68 18.24 -2.10 -12.18
C LEU A 68 17.98 -1.61 -13.60
N LEU A 69 19.05 -1.28 -14.35
CA LEU A 69 18.94 -0.89 -15.76
C LEU A 69 18.47 -2.04 -16.65
N THR A 70 18.90 -3.27 -16.37
CA THR A 70 18.45 -4.47 -17.09
C THR A 70 16.95 -4.72 -16.87
N LEU A 71 16.49 -4.62 -15.62
CA LEU A 71 15.07 -4.74 -15.26
C LEU A 71 14.22 -3.69 -15.99
N ARG A 72 14.69 -2.44 -16.07
CA ARG A 72 14.03 -1.39 -16.84
C ARG A 72 13.99 -1.71 -18.33
N ARG A 73 15.11 -2.13 -18.92
CA ARG A 73 15.21 -2.45 -20.35
C ARG A 73 14.29 -3.59 -20.76
N LYS A 74 14.12 -4.58 -19.88
CA LYS A 74 13.19 -5.70 -20.09
C LYS A 74 11.73 -5.33 -19.86
N GLY A 75 11.42 -4.15 -19.33
CA GLY A 75 10.05 -3.73 -19.05
C GLY A 75 9.45 -4.33 -17.78
N CYS A 76 10.29 -4.78 -16.83
CA CYS A 76 9.83 -5.44 -15.61
C CYS A 76 9.18 -4.49 -14.58
N LEU A 77 9.41 -3.17 -14.72
CA LEU A 77 8.88 -2.17 -13.81
C LEU A 77 7.62 -1.53 -14.42
N LEU A 78 6.48 -1.73 -13.77
CA LEU A 78 5.17 -1.29 -14.25
C LEU A 78 4.46 -0.43 -13.23
N ARG A 79 3.58 0.46 -13.67
CA ARG A 79 2.73 1.23 -12.76
C ARG A 79 1.64 0.31 -12.23
N ASP A 80 1.41 0.33 -10.93
CA ASP A 80 0.38 -0.48 -10.32
C ASP A 80 -0.97 0.24 -10.39
N LEU A 81 -2.00 -0.49 -10.81
CA LEU A 81 -3.39 -0.06 -10.71
C LEU A 81 -3.87 -0.38 -9.29
N VAL A 82 -3.81 0.60 -8.41
CA VAL A 82 -4.11 0.43 -6.98
C VAL A 82 -5.45 1.06 -6.62
N ARG A 83 -6.02 0.67 -5.48
CA ARG A 83 -7.27 1.26 -5.00
C ARG A 83 -7.02 2.20 -3.81
N ILE A 84 -7.37 3.47 -3.99
CA ILE A 84 -7.27 4.49 -2.93
C ILE A 84 -8.65 5.13 -2.77
N ARG A 85 -9.23 5.03 -1.56
CA ARG A 85 -10.58 5.57 -1.26
C ARG A 85 -11.62 5.11 -2.29
N GLU A 86 -11.62 3.80 -2.55
CA GLU A 86 -12.54 3.13 -3.48
C GLU A 86 -12.37 3.49 -4.97
N ARG A 87 -11.42 4.37 -5.31
CA ARG A 87 -11.09 4.72 -6.70
C ARG A 87 -9.84 4.00 -7.16
N ASP A 88 -9.88 3.47 -8.38
CA ASP A 88 -8.70 2.93 -9.03
C ASP A 88 -7.82 4.07 -9.57
N VAL A 89 -6.53 4.00 -9.26
CA VAL A 89 -5.53 5.00 -9.68
C VAL A 89 -4.22 4.31 -10.03
N PHE A 90 -3.51 4.84 -11.03
CA PHE A 90 -2.15 4.40 -11.28
C PHE A 90 -1.18 5.06 -10.31
N THR A 91 -0.25 4.26 -9.79
CA THR A 91 0.91 4.79 -9.08
C THR A 91 1.73 5.68 -10.01
N VAL A 92 2.32 6.75 -9.49
CA VAL A 92 3.22 7.62 -10.27
C VAL A 92 4.51 6.88 -10.60
N VAL A 93 5.02 6.12 -9.64
CA VAL A 93 6.23 5.30 -9.80
C VAL A 93 5.89 3.96 -10.43
N SER A 94 6.82 3.45 -11.25
CA SER A 94 6.79 2.08 -11.77
C SER A 94 7.51 1.15 -10.79
N ARG A 95 7.00 -0.05 -10.60
CA ARG A 95 7.43 -0.98 -9.54
C ARG A 95 7.58 -2.41 -10.02
N THR A 96 8.38 -3.15 -9.27
CA THR A 96 8.42 -4.61 -9.33
C THR A 96 8.83 -5.16 -7.97
N LEU A 97 8.29 -6.31 -7.59
CA LEU A 97 8.62 -6.97 -6.32
C LEU A 97 9.59 -8.12 -6.58
N LEU A 98 10.72 -8.13 -5.87
CA LEU A 98 11.63 -9.27 -5.82
C LEU A 98 11.71 -9.79 -4.39
N GLY A 99 12.05 -11.07 -4.21
CA GLY A 99 12.23 -11.61 -2.87
C GLY A 99 12.29 -13.12 -2.83
N GLU A 100 12.02 -13.67 -1.65
CA GLU A 100 11.98 -15.10 -1.44
C GLU A 100 10.92 -15.79 -2.32
N PRO A 101 11.22 -16.98 -2.88
CA PRO A 101 10.24 -17.73 -3.67
C PRO A 101 8.92 -17.90 -2.92
N GLY A 102 7.80 -17.68 -3.61
CA GLY A 102 6.47 -17.84 -3.04
C GLY A 102 6.01 -16.73 -2.10
N HIS A 103 6.80 -15.66 -1.89
CA HIS A 103 6.39 -14.55 -1.05
C HIS A 103 5.61 -13.49 -1.83
N THR A 104 4.73 -12.79 -1.10
CA THR A 104 3.95 -11.67 -1.63
C THR A 104 4.06 -10.46 -0.70
N TYR A 105 3.74 -9.27 -1.21
CA TYR A 105 3.70 -8.04 -0.42
C TYR A 105 2.42 -7.27 -0.76
N ARG A 106 1.59 -7.00 0.25
CA ARG A 106 0.34 -6.25 0.07
C ARG A 106 0.53 -4.77 0.42
N TYR A 107 0.05 -3.90 -0.45
CA TYR A 107 -0.09 -2.48 -0.17
C TYR A 107 -1.25 -1.89 -0.99
N LEU A 108 -1.98 -0.91 -0.45
CA LEU A 108 -3.08 -0.24 -1.15
C LEU A 108 -4.05 -1.22 -1.85
N ASP A 109 -4.47 -2.25 -1.10
CA ASP A 109 -5.38 -3.30 -1.55
C ASP A 109 -4.89 -4.15 -2.74
N THR A 110 -3.59 -4.09 -3.03
CA THR A 110 -2.93 -4.80 -4.13
C THR A 110 -1.87 -5.75 -3.59
N ARG A 111 -1.96 -7.03 -3.92
CA ARG A 111 -0.95 -8.04 -3.57
C ARG A 111 0.05 -8.18 -4.71
N LEU A 112 1.28 -7.72 -4.48
CA LEU A 112 2.39 -7.95 -5.42
C LEU A 112 2.99 -9.34 -5.20
N PHE A 113 3.34 -10.01 -6.29
CA PHE A 113 3.94 -11.35 -6.29
C PHE A 113 5.43 -11.25 -6.56
N ALA A 114 6.25 -11.84 -5.69
CA ALA A 114 7.70 -11.68 -5.80
C ALA A 114 8.24 -12.43 -7.01
N ILE A 115 9.01 -11.76 -7.86
CA ILE A 115 9.96 -12.42 -8.76
C ILE A 115 11.03 -13.03 -7.84
N PRO A 116 11.20 -14.36 -7.84
CA PRO A 116 12.18 -14.99 -6.96
C PRO A 116 13.56 -14.46 -7.25
N TRP A 117 14.27 -14.06 -6.20
CA TRP A 117 15.68 -13.79 -6.33
C TRP A 117 16.49 -15.10 -6.49
N HIS A 118 17.75 -14.97 -6.92
CA HIS A 118 18.61 -16.13 -7.17
C HIS A 118 19.85 -16.08 -6.27
N SER A 119 20.07 -17.17 -5.52
CA SER A 119 21.28 -17.41 -4.74
C SER A 119 22.21 -18.39 -5.44
N GLU A 120 23.42 -18.57 -4.91
CA GLU A 120 24.40 -19.56 -5.41
C GLU A 120 24.17 -20.98 -4.87
N ASP A 121 23.08 -21.21 -4.11
CA ASP A 121 22.86 -22.48 -3.44
C ASP A 121 22.64 -23.63 -4.45
N PRO A 122 23.55 -24.63 -4.55
CA PRO A 122 23.47 -25.70 -5.51
C PRO A 122 22.28 -26.65 -5.29
N ASP A 123 21.68 -26.66 -4.09
CA ASP A 123 20.52 -27.51 -3.78
C ASP A 123 19.21 -26.92 -4.30
N VAL A 124 19.19 -25.61 -4.57
CA VAL A 124 18.14 -24.96 -5.35
C VAL A 124 18.59 -24.96 -6.81
N LYS A 125 18.57 -26.15 -7.46
CA LYS A 125 18.75 -26.25 -8.91
C LYS A 125 17.86 -25.19 -9.56
N GLY A 126 18.50 -24.12 -10.06
CA GLY A 126 17.82 -22.93 -10.53
C GLY A 126 16.74 -23.33 -11.50
N GLN A 127 15.49 -23.27 -11.05
CA GLN A 127 14.35 -23.46 -11.92
C GLN A 127 14.50 -22.34 -12.95
N ASN A 128 14.66 -22.71 -14.23
CA ASN A 128 14.81 -21.75 -15.32
C ASN A 128 13.48 -21.01 -15.51
N CYS A 129 13.09 -20.18 -14.54
CA CYS A 129 11.87 -19.40 -14.54
C CYS A 129 12.06 -18.10 -15.31
N CYS A 130 13.29 -17.66 -15.53
CA CYS A 130 13.63 -16.44 -16.24
C CYS A 130 14.93 -16.60 -17.05
N ASP A 131 15.12 -15.67 -17.99
CA ASP A 131 16.32 -15.58 -18.82
C ASP A 131 17.58 -15.23 -18.00
N PRO A 132 18.80 -15.49 -18.54
CA PRO A 132 20.05 -15.29 -17.81
C PRO A 132 20.31 -13.85 -17.34
N ASP A 133 19.90 -12.85 -18.11
CA ASP A 133 20.13 -11.43 -17.77
C ASP A 133 19.22 -11.02 -16.60
N LEU A 134 17.95 -11.43 -16.65
CA LEU A 134 17.02 -11.18 -15.54
C LEU A 134 17.49 -11.91 -14.27
N ARG A 135 17.95 -13.15 -14.41
CA ARG A 135 18.52 -13.93 -13.31
C ARG A 135 19.70 -13.22 -12.65
N ALA A 136 20.62 -12.69 -13.45
CA ALA A 136 21.77 -11.93 -12.96
C ALA A 136 21.34 -10.64 -12.25
N ALA A 137 20.34 -9.93 -12.78
CA ALA A 137 19.78 -8.74 -12.13
C ALA A 137 19.14 -9.06 -10.77
N CYS A 138 18.34 -10.12 -10.70
CA CYS A 138 17.74 -10.62 -9.47
C CYS A 138 18.80 -11.10 -8.45
N LYS A 139 19.89 -11.74 -8.92
CA LYS A 139 21.03 -12.10 -8.07
C LYS A 139 21.73 -10.88 -7.47
N ALA A 140 21.98 -9.83 -8.26
CA ALA A 140 22.60 -8.61 -7.76
C ALA A 140 21.79 -7.95 -6.63
N LEU A 141 20.45 -8.00 -6.72
CA LEU A 141 19.57 -7.48 -5.68
C LEU A 141 19.48 -8.38 -4.43
N TRP A 142 19.68 -9.68 -4.59
CA TRP A 142 19.89 -10.59 -3.46
C TRP A 142 21.23 -10.35 -2.74
N GLU A 143 22.29 -10.07 -3.48
CA GLU A 143 23.59 -9.70 -2.89
C GLU A 143 23.47 -8.37 -2.11
N LEU A 144 22.74 -7.39 -2.65
CA LEU A 144 22.40 -6.15 -1.95
C LEU A 144 21.60 -6.43 -0.67
N ASN A 145 20.62 -7.35 -0.74
CA ASN A 145 19.86 -7.77 0.43
C ASN A 145 20.77 -8.37 1.51
N THR A 146 21.71 -9.22 1.11
CA THR A 146 22.69 -9.85 2.00
C THR A 146 23.58 -8.81 2.68
N PHE A 147 24.02 -7.79 1.93
CA PHE A 147 24.72 -6.64 2.47
C PHE A 147 23.88 -5.92 3.54
N PHE A 148 22.61 -5.61 3.25
CA PHE A 148 21.73 -4.94 4.22
C PHE A 148 21.44 -5.76 5.48
N CYS A 149 21.20 -7.07 5.36
CA CYS A 149 21.05 -7.95 6.52
C CYS A 149 22.28 -7.90 7.43
N SER A 150 23.48 -7.82 6.84
CA SER A 150 24.76 -7.75 7.56
C SER A 150 24.96 -6.38 8.23
N ASP A 151 24.73 -5.29 7.51
CA ASP A 151 24.91 -3.91 8.02
C ASP A 151 23.95 -3.61 9.18
N VAL A 152 22.69 -4.04 9.07
CA VAL A 152 21.70 -3.90 10.16
C VAL A 152 22.10 -4.71 11.40
N SER A 153 22.66 -5.92 11.21
CA SER A 153 23.10 -6.76 12.32
C SER A 153 24.27 -6.14 13.07
N GLN A 154 25.24 -5.57 12.35
CA GLN A 154 26.38 -4.85 12.94
C GLN A 154 25.95 -3.59 13.69
N LEU A 155 24.95 -2.86 13.18
CA LEU A 155 24.37 -1.70 13.86
C LEU A 155 23.74 -2.07 15.21
N LYS A 156 22.98 -3.17 15.28
CA LYS A 156 22.40 -3.65 16.53
C LYS A 156 23.47 -4.00 17.57
N GLU A 157 24.61 -4.56 17.15
CA GLU A 157 25.72 -4.85 18.06
C GLU A 157 26.41 -3.56 18.56
N GLY A 158 26.63 -2.58 17.68
CA GLY A 158 27.20 -1.28 18.06
C GLY A 158 26.30 -0.48 19.02
N ASP A 159 24.99 -0.50 18.80
CA ASP A 159 24.01 0.13 19.70
C ASP A 159 23.93 -0.58 21.07
N ARG A 160 24.07 -1.91 21.11
CA ARG A 160 24.13 -2.67 22.37
C ARG A 160 25.41 -2.40 23.15
N LEU A 161 26.56 -2.31 22.47
CA LEU A 161 27.85 -2.00 23.12
C LEU A 161 27.87 -0.58 23.70
N THR A 162 27.29 0.40 23.01
CA THR A 162 27.17 1.78 23.51
C THR A 162 26.15 1.90 24.65
N GLN A 163 25.09 1.10 24.66
CA GLN A 163 24.16 1.00 25.79
C GLN A 163 24.79 0.31 27.02
N SER A 164 25.60 -0.73 26.83
CA SER A 164 26.37 -1.37 27.92
C SER A 164 27.46 -0.44 28.47
N ALA A 165 28.14 0.34 27.63
CA ALA A 165 29.14 1.31 28.08
C ALA A 165 28.54 2.49 28.88
N LYS A 166 27.26 2.82 28.67
CA LYS A 166 26.53 3.79 29.52
C LYS A 166 26.04 3.19 30.85
N GLY A 167 26.09 1.87 31.02
CA GLY A 167 25.73 1.15 32.25
C GLY A 167 26.89 0.94 33.24
N GLU A 168 28.15 1.09 32.80
CA GLU A 168 29.35 0.84 33.62
C GLU A 168 30.17 2.11 33.87
N ALA A 169 29.52 3.15 34.38
CA ALA A 169 30.22 4.30 34.96
C ALA A 169 29.59 4.67 36.32
N LYS A 170 29.89 3.86 37.35
CA LYS A 170 29.92 4.25 38.76
C LYS A 170 30.46 3.11 39.63
N GLN A 171 31.76 3.13 39.88
CA GLN A 171 32.37 2.74 41.16
C GLN A 171 33.79 3.31 41.19
N GLY A 172 34.04 4.19 42.16
CA GLY A 172 35.31 4.89 42.34
C GLY A 172 35.14 5.97 43.40
N GLU A 173 35.46 5.60 44.63
CA GLU A 173 35.29 6.34 45.88
C GLU A 173 36.10 7.64 45.97
N GLU A 174 35.64 8.43 46.96
CA GLU A 174 36.03 9.77 47.39
C GLU A 174 37.53 9.97 47.70
N GLY A 175 37.97 11.21 47.49
CA GLY A 175 39.19 11.77 48.04
C GLY A 175 39.05 13.29 48.19
N ASP A 176 38.72 13.70 49.41
CA ASP A 176 38.59 15.07 49.92
C ASP A 176 39.92 15.86 49.85
N THR A 177 39.84 17.17 49.58
CA THR A 177 40.48 18.28 50.35
C THR A 177 40.31 19.62 49.62
N GLY A 178 39.72 20.59 50.30
CA GLY A 178 39.33 21.88 49.75
C GLY A 178 40.41 22.96 49.71
N SER A 179 40.01 24.16 49.25
CA SER A 179 40.31 25.48 49.87
C SER A 179 39.94 26.64 48.92
N LYS A 180 39.15 27.59 49.47
CA LYS A 180 39.22 29.06 49.37
C LYS A 180 39.10 29.86 48.05
N HIS A 181 38.18 30.83 48.13
CA HIS A 181 38.24 32.25 47.69
C HIS A 181 38.45 32.54 46.18
N SER A 182 37.92 33.59 45.55
CA SER A 182 37.35 34.88 45.98
C SER A 182 36.67 35.55 44.77
N ASP A 183 35.63 36.34 45.06
CA ASP A 183 35.34 37.70 44.60
C ASP A 183 35.48 38.12 43.11
N ASP A 184 34.34 38.62 42.64
CA ASP A 184 34.11 39.99 42.18
C ASP A 184 34.15 40.37 40.68
N SER A 185 32.96 40.84 40.27
CA SER A 185 32.67 42.19 39.76
C SER A 185 32.62 42.48 38.25
N LYS A 186 31.37 42.80 37.85
CA LYS A 186 30.89 44.06 37.24
C LYS A 186 30.94 44.31 35.72
N ASN A 187 29.70 44.44 35.21
CA ASN A 187 29.09 45.57 34.46
C ASN A 187 29.73 46.15 33.19
N SER A 188 28.92 46.19 32.12
CA SER A 188 28.39 47.41 31.47
C SER A 188 27.34 46.99 30.42
N GLU A 189 26.03 47.22 30.59
CA GLU A 189 25.27 48.44 30.24
C GLU A 189 25.55 49.05 28.86
N GLY A 190 24.47 49.15 28.05
CA GLY A 190 24.19 50.34 27.25
C GLY A 190 23.80 50.11 25.78
N GLY A 191 22.57 50.49 25.42
CA GLY A 191 22.30 51.11 24.12
C GLY A 191 21.09 50.63 23.32
N ASP A 192 19.95 51.31 23.53
CA ASP A 192 18.76 51.34 22.65
C ASP A 192 19.03 51.95 21.26
N SER A 193 18.20 51.58 20.26
CA SER A 193 17.28 52.50 19.56
C SER A 193 16.71 51.93 18.24
N GLU A 194 15.39 51.74 18.25
CA GLU A 194 14.36 52.20 17.30
C GLU A 194 14.39 51.92 15.77
N SER A 195 13.37 51.14 15.36
CA SER A 195 12.33 51.38 14.34
C SER A 195 12.67 51.68 12.87
N HIS A 196 12.07 50.90 11.97
CA HIS A 196 11.43 51.41 10.74
C HIS A 196 10.23 50.52 10.34
N LYS A 197 9.12 51.18 9.98
CA LYS A 197 7.85 50.65 9.44
C LYS A 197 7.81 50.70 7.91
N SER A 198 6.76 50.09 7.35
CA SER A 198 6.17 50.13 5.98
C SER A 198 6.40 48.83 5.20
N GLU A 199 5.45 48.25 4.47
CA GLU A 199 4.12 48.71 4.04
C GLU A 199 3.26 47.49 3.62
N GLU A 200 1.94 47.68 3.67
CA GLU A 200 0.89 46.73 3.37
C GLU A 200 0.78 46.38 1.87
N GLY A 201 0.31 45.18 1.59
CA GLY A 201 -0.12 44.74 0.27
C GLY A 201 -1.25 43.72 0.43
N ASP A 202 -2.46 44.21 0.66
CA ASP A 202 -3.71 43.45 0.64
C ASP A 202 -4.00 42.95 -0.77
N THR A 203 -4.12 41.63 -0.94
CA THR A 203 -5.04 41.05 -1.93
C THR A 203 -5.78 39.89 -1.30
N GLU A 204 -7.05 40.18 -1.02
CA GLU A 204 -8.13 39.29 -0.67
C GLU A 204 -8.26 38.14 -1.69
N SER A 205 -8.14 36.88 -1.26
CA SER A 205 -8.67 35.75 -2.02
C SER A 205 -9.24 34.69 -1.09
N LYS A 206 -10.52 34.43 -1.34
CA LYS A 206 -11.49 33.65 -0.60
C LYS A 206 -11.24 32.14 -0.72
N HIS A 207 -11.58 31.42 0.35
CA HIS A 207 -12.03 30.03 0.42
C HIS A 207 -11.22 28.96 -0.36
N SER A 208 -10.37 28.22 0.34
CA SER A 208 -9.92 26.88 -0.07
C SER A 208 -10.74 25.80 0.65
N GLU A 209 -11.98 25.64 0.20
CA GLU A 209 -12.78 24.43 0.39
C GLU A 209 -13.01 23.80 -0.98
N GLU A 210 -12.06 22.99 -1.46
CA GLU A 210 -12.29 22.11 -2.61
C GLU A 210 -11.39 20.87 -2.50
N TRP A 211 -11.90 19.86 -1.81
CA TRP A 211 -11.49 18.47 -2.04
C TRP A 211 -12.40 17.93 -3.15
N ASP A 212 -12.11 18.26 -4.40
CA ASP A 212 -12.74 17.58 -5.54
C ASP A 212 -11.69 17.26 -6.61
N VAL A 213 -11.65 15.97 -6.97
CA VAL A 213 -11.05 15.52 -8.22
C VAL A 213 -12.06 15.85 -9.31
N GLU A 214 -12.01 17.07 -9.84
CA GLU A 214 -12.51 17.35 -11.18
C GLU A 214 -11.42 16.98 -12.19
N SER A 215 -11.51 15.78 -12.75
CA SER A 215 -11.01 15.53 -14.10
C SER A 215 -12.14 15.88 -15.08
N LYS A 216 -12.35 17.18 -15.33
CA LYS A 216 -13.06 17.63 -16.52
C LYS A 216 -12.14 17.42 -17.73
N HIS A 217 -12.34 16.33 -18.45
CA HIS A 217 -11.98 16.30 -19.87
C HIS A 217 -13.10 17.02 -20.62
N SER A 218 -12.80 18.23 -21.08
CA SER A 218 -13.61 18.91 -22.09
C SER A 218 -13.46 18.16 -23.42
N GLU A 219 -14.55 17.55 -23.87
CA GLU A 219 -14.79 17.28 -25.27
C GLU A 219 -14.88 18.63 -26.01
N GLU A 220 -13.87 18.95 -26.81
CA GLU A 220 -14.06 19.76 -28.01
C GLU A 220 -13.27 19.12 -29.14
N GLY A 221 -14.01 18.58 -30.11
CA GLY A 221 -13.45 18.14 -31.37
C GLY A 221 -12.98 19.34 -32.19
N CYS A 222 -11.79 19.22 -32.77
CA CYS A 222 -11.50 19.89 -34.02
C CYS A 222 -10.57 19.03 -34.87
N SER A 223 -11.12 18.61 -36.00
CA SER A 223 -10.47 18.05 -37.18
C SER A 223 -9.27 18.90 -37.62
N GLY A 224 -8.12 18.26 -37.79
CA GLY A 224 -6.92 18.90 -38.36
C GLY A 224 -5.89 17.86 -38.80
N SER A 225 -6.01 17.43 -40.06
CA SER A 225 -5.06 16.61 -40.80
C SER A 225 -3.64 17.21 -40.86
N LYS A 226 -2.62 16.37 -40.62
CA LYS A 226 -1.21 16.42 -41.12
C LYS A 226 -0.42 15.31 -40.39
N GLN A 227 -0.18 14.13 -40.97
CA GLN A 227 0.84 13.75 -41.95
C GLN A 227 2.30 14.00 -41.49
N GLU A 228 3.10 12.91 -41.58
CA GLU A 228 4.57 12.76 -41.50
C GLU A 228 5.20 12.63 -40.10
N GLY A 229 6.11 11.68 -39.81
CA GLY A 229 6.85 10.78 -40.71
C GLY A 229 7.43 9.54 -40.00
N GLU A 230 7.49 8.48 -40.79
CA GLU A 230 8.17 7.20 -40.55
C GLU A 230 9.70 7.37 -40.50
N TRP A 231 10.36 6.54 -39.69
CA TRP A 231 11.72 6.08 -39.99
C TRP A 231 11.77 4.57 -39.89
N GLU A 232 12.12 3.97 -41.02
CA GLU A 232 12.30 2.55 -41.28
C GLU A 232 13.49 1.97 -40.51
N SER A 233 13.44 0.65 -40.26
CA SER A 233 14.62 -0.20 -40.36
C SER A 233 14.21 -1.57 -40.87
N GLU A 234 14.73 -1.87 -42.05
CA GLU A 234 14.56 -3.08 -42.84
C GLU A 234 14.99 -4.35 -42.11
N SER A 235 14.25 -5.45 -42.32
CA SER A 235 14.89 -6.76 -42.52
C SER A 235 14.06 -7.59 -43.51
N LYS A 236 14.71 -7.99 -44.61
CA LYS A 236 14.23 -8.91 -45.65
C LYS A 236 14.34 -10.37 -45.18
N HIS A 237 13.31 -11.16 -45.45
CA HIS A 237 13.32 -12.42 -46.24
C HIS A 237 12.01 -13.19 -45.94
N SER A 238 11.05 -13.23 -46.87
CA SER A 238 10.83 -14.24 -47.92
C SER A 238 9.70 -15.23 -47.61
N SER A 239 8.60 -15.07 -48.36
CA SER A 239 7.80 -16.10 -49.08
C SER A 239 7.22 -17.28 -48.27
N GLU A 240 5.97 -17.71 -48.40
CA GLU A 240 5.00 -17.63 -49.51
C GLU A 240 3.66 -18.21 -48.99
N GLU A 241 2.55 -17.76 -49.61
CA GLU A 241 1.28 -18.50 -49.83
C GLU A 241 0.37 -18.86 -48.63
N GLY A 242 -0.88 -18.38 -48.69
CA GLY A 242 -1.96 -18.80 -47.77
C GLY A 242 -3.21 -17.92 -47.84
N GLU A 243 -3.87 -17.95 -48.98
CA GLU A 243 -5.10 -17.24 -49.35
C GLU A 243 -6.36 -17.69 -48.56
N SER A 244 -7.41 -16.85 -48.60
CA SER A 244 -8.83 -17.14 -48.30
C SER A 244 -9.26 -17.00 -46.82
N SER A 245 -10.34 -16.33 -46.42
CA SER A 245 -11.46 -15.69 -47.13
C SER A 245 -12.28 -14.87 -46.12
N GLN A 246 -12.61 -13.63 -46.48
CA GLN A 246 -13.72 -12.87 -45.90
C GLN A 246 -15.06 -13.52 -46.27
N VAL A 247 -15.96 -13.71 -45.29
CA VAL A 247 -17.41 -13.74 -45.52
C VAL A 247 -18.15 -13.10 -44.34
N LYS A 248 -18.58 -11.85 -44.53
CA LYS A 248 -19.89 -11.30 -44.11
C LYS A 248 -20.50 -10.79 -45.42
N PRO A 249 -21.82 -10.87 -45.68
CA PRO A 249 -22.79 -10.10 -44.88
C PRO A 249 -24.21 -10.72 -44.80
N SER A 250 -25.04 -10.18 -43.90
CA SER A 250 -26.43 -9.79 -44.24
C SER A 250 -27.12 -9.15 -43.05
N GLU A 251 -27.41 -7.86 -43.20
CA GLU A 251 -28.46 -7.15 -42.50
C GLU A 251 -29.84 -7.58 -43.01
N THR A 252 -30.84 -7.62 -42.13
CA THR A 252 -32.22 -7.23 -42.45
C THR A 252 -32.89 -6.79 -41.15
N GLY A 253 -33.30 -5.52 -41.10
CA GLY A 253 -34.15 -4.98 -40.04
C GLY A 253 -35.63 -5.15 -40.35
N VAL A 254 -36.46 -5.05 -39.30
CA VAL A 254 -37.85 -4.56 -39.40
C VAL A 254 -38.18 -3.81 -38.12
N SER A 255 -38.82 -2.65 -38.32
CA SER A 255 -39.34 -1.68 -37.36
C SER A 255 -40.80 -1.95 -37.00
N ALA A 256 -41.19 -1.68 -35.75
CA ALA A 256 -42.48 -1.14 -35.29
C ALA A 256 -42.30 -0.79 -33.79
N GLY A 257 -42.67 0.36 -33.21
CA GLY A 257 -43.63 1.39 -33.56
C GLY A 257 -44.77 1.42 -32.53
N SER A 258 -45.03 2.59 -31.94
CA SER A 258 -46.17 2.99 -31.06
C SER A 258 -45.93 2.91 -29.54
N GLU A 259 -46.42 3.80 -28.66
CA GLU A 259 -46.66 5.26 -28.57
C GLU A 259 -47.16 5.52 -27.12
N HIS A 260 -46.85 6.71 -26.58
CA HIS A 260 -47.53 7.50 -25.52
C HIS A 260 -48.11 6.85 -24.24
N ASN A 261 -47.71 7.39 -23.07
CA ASN A 261 -48.61 8.29 -22.31
C ASN A 261 -47.92 9.13 -21.21
N GLU A 262 -48.41 10.36 -21.07
CA GLU A 262 -48.06 11.38 -20.07
C GLU A 262 -48.71 11.12 -18.70
N GLY A 263 -48.15 11.69 -17.63
CA GLY A 263 -48.82 11.78 -16.33
C GLY A 263 -48.06 12.60 -15.27
N LYS A 264 -48.48 13.86 -15.09
CA LYS A 264 -47.96 14.89 -14.16
C LYS A 264 -48.22 14.61 -12.66
N LEU A 265 -47.25 15.08 -11.86
CA LEU A 265 -47.25 15.71 -10.50
C LEU A 265 -48.58 16.21 -9.90
N PRO A 266 -48.74 16.29 -8.55
CA PRO A 266 -48.10 17.31 -7.68
C PRO A 266 -47.65 16.76 -6.28
N GLY A 267 -46.83 17.39 -5.43
CA GLY A 267 -46.48 18.79 -5.21
C GLY A 267 -47.22 19.38 -3.99
N TRP A 268 -46.68 19.26 -2.77
CA TRP A 268 -47.07 20.16 -1.65
C TRP A 268 -46.06 20.22 -0.48
N ALA A 269 -45.46 21.40 -0.31
CA ALA A 269 -45.21 22.15 0.93
C ALA A 269 -45.68 23.60 0.63
N PRO A 270 -45.90 24.57 1.55
CA PRO A 270 -45.22 24.79 2.85
C PRO A 270 -46.10 25.39 3.98
N LYS A 271 -45.52 25.63 5.17
CA LYS A 271 -45.80 26.86 5.97
C LYS A 271 -44.84 27.07 7.14
N ALA A 272 -44.27 28.26 7.19
CA ALA A 272 -43.54 28.86 8.30
C ALA A 272 -44.50 29.56 9.28
N ILE A 273 -44.13 29.68 10.56
CA ILE A 273 -44.63 30.72 11.48
C ILE A 273 -43.46 31.22 12.33
N SER A 274 -43.33 32.54 12.37
CA SER A 274 -42.37 33.37 13.09
C SER A 274 -42.68 33.55 14.58
N GLY A 275 -41.71 33.97 15.37
CA GLY A 275 -41.94 34.55 16.70
C GLY A 275 -40.69 35.14 17.34
N THR A 276 -40.46 36.42 17.11
CA THR A 276 -39.40 37.30 17.63
C THR A 276 -39.56 37.62 19.13
N GLN A 277 -38.48 37.75 19.91
CA GLN A 277 -38.21 38.95 20.73
C GLN A 277 -36.79 39.03 21.35
N THR A 278 -36.30 40.26 21.30
CA THR A 278 -35.03 40.97 21.58
C THR A 278 -34.65 41.10 23.08
N ILE A 279 -33.36 40.95 23.50
CA ILE A 279 -32.30 41.98 23.84
C ILE A 279 -32.59 42.77 25.17
N PRO A 280 -31.65 43.31 26.02
CA PRO A 280 -30.19 43.60 25.85
C PRO A 280 -29.20 43.37 27.05
N ALA A 281 -27.90 43.49 26.69
CA ALA A 281 -26.77 44.24 27.33
C ALA A 281 -26.40 44.05 28.83
N GLY A 282 -25.14 44.16 29.27
CA GLY A 282 -23.92 44.68 28.66
C GLY A 282 -22.67 44.32 29.50
N LEU A 283 -21.49 44.31 28.86
CA LEU A 283 -20.37 45.25 29.03
C LEU A 283 -19.64 45.20 30.39
N GLY A 284 -18.32 44.92 30.34
CA GLY A 284 -17.40 45.26 31.42
C GLY A 284 -16.02 44.61 31.33
N ALA A 285 -15.08 45.30 30.65
CA ALA A 285 -13.69 44.91 30.41
C ALA A 285 -12.73 45.13 31.61
N LYS A 286 -11.50 44.59 31.47
CA LYS A 286 -10.17 44.89 32.08
C LYS A 286 -9.54 43.59 32.60
N GLY A 287 -8.26 43.22 32.47
CA GLY A 287 -7.00 43.83 32.01
C GLY A 287 -5.86 42.89 32.50
N LYS A 288 -4.76 42.76 31.73
CA LYS A 288 -3.52 41.93 31.89
C LYS A 288 -2.83 41.99 33.29
N PRO A 289 -1.76 41.21 33.68
CA PRO A 289 -0.73 40.53 32.84
C PRO A 289 -0.06 39.19 33.33
N VAL A 290 0.68 38.56 32.40
CA VAL A 290 1.89 37.68 32.43
C VAL A 290 2.41 37.09 33.76
N ALA A 291 2.61 35.76 33.80
CA ALA A 291 3.71 35.11 34.54
C ALA A 291 4.11 33.74 33.93
N LYS A 292 5.42 33.51 33.79
CA LYS A 292 6.07 32.21 33.52
C LYS A 292 5.85 31.27 34.70
N MET A 293 5.53 29.99 34.45
CA MET A 293 5.87 28.92 35.41
C MET A 293 5.93 27.55 34.74
N LYS A 294 7.11 26.91 34.85
CA LYS A 294 7.28 25.45 34.79
C LYS A 294 6.43 24.83 35.90
N HIS A 295 5.83 23.66 35.68
CA HIS A 295 5.70 22.51 36.60
C HIS A 295 4.85 21.45 35.86
N SER A 296 5.42 20.29 35.56
CA SER A 296 5.38 19.07 36.37
C SER A 296 3.99 18.41 36.35
N LEU A 297 3.93 17.28 35.66
CA LEU A 297 2.79 16.36 35.61
C LEU A 297 2.45 15.89 37.02
N SER A 298 1.18 15.99 37.39
CA SER A 298 0.60 15.19 38.48
C SER A 298 -0.86 14.88 38.20
N ASP A 299 -1.16 13.60 38.37
CA ASP A 299 -2.42 12.88 38.32
C ASP A 299 -3.68 13.62 38.74
N HIS A 300 -4.75 13.49 37.95
CA HIS A 300 -6.12 13.58 38.43
C HIS A 300 -6.94 12.37 37.95
N HIS A 301 -7.22 11.49 38.91
CA HIS A 301 -8.30 10.52 38.89
C HIS A 301 -9.66 11.21 38.70
N ILE A 302 -10.52 10.62 37.88
CA ILE A 302 -11.98 10.78 37.97
C ILE A 302 -12.55 9.38 38.12
N GLU A 303 -13.31 9.21 39.20
CA GLU A 303 -13.99 7.99 39.64
C GLU A 303 -15.15 7.63 38.70
N ASP A 304 -15.19 6.39 38.21
CA ASP A 304 -16.39 5.77 37.67
C ASP A 304 -16.79 4.60 38.59
N GLY A 305 -18.05 4.60 39.00
CA GLY A 305 -18.59 3.74 40.06
C GLY A 305 -18.65 2.25 39.72
N GLU A 306 -18.33 1.43 40.72
CA GLU A 306 -18.49 -0.02 40.72
C GLU A 306 -19.90 -0.44 41.16
N GLU A 307 -20.46 -1.47 40.51
CA GLU A 307 -21.16 -2.61 41.13
C GLU A 307 -21.31 -3.75 40.08
N PRO A 308 -21.43 -5.02 40.50
CA PRO A 308 -20.47 -6.06 40.12
C PRO A 308 -20.98 -7.08 39.10
N ALA A 309 -20.08 -7.61 38.27
CA ALA A 309 -20.32 -8.81 37.46
C ALA A 309 -19.29 -9.90 37.78
N SER A 310 -19.84 -11.01 38.26
CA SER A 310 -19.23 -12.30 38.52
C SER A 310 -18.48 -12.90 37.32
N GLY A 311 -17.34 -13.55 37.60
CA GLY A 311 -16.99 -14.83 36.96
C GLY A 311 -16.10 -14.82 35.72
N GLN A 312 -14.78 -14.64 35.94
CA GLN A 312 -13.72 -15.56 35.50
C GLN A 312 -13.49 -15.84 33.99
N GLY A 313 -12.35 -15.34 33.47
CA GLY A 313 -11.64 -15.99 32.36
C GLY A 313 -11.05 -15.08 31.27
N SER A 314 -10.16 -14.13 31.61
CA SER A 314 -9.39 -13.37 30.60
C SER A 314 -7.93 -13.78 30.58
N SER A 315 -7.54 -14.49 29.52
CA SER A 315 -6.17 -14.66 29.07
C SER A 315 -5.48 -13.31 28.88
N GLN A 316 -4.40 -13.06 29.63
CA GLN A 316 -3.55 -11.89 29.44
C GLN A 316 -2.91 -11.95 28.05
N SER A 317 -3.14 -10.93 27.23
CA SER A 317 -2.46 -10.73 25.95
C SER A 317 -0.97 -10.48 26.21
N SER A 318 -0.12 -11.38 25.75
CA SER A 318 1.34 -11.19 25.78
C SER A 318 1.74 -10.00 24.88
N PRO A 319 2.77 -9.22 25.24
CA PRO A 319 3.32 -8.21 24.35
C PRO A 319 3.80 -8.86 23.05
N PRO A 320 3.73 -8.17 21.90
CA PRO A 320 4.13 -8.73 20.62
C PRO A 320 5.60 -9.20 20.69
N PRO A 321 5.93 -10.35 20.10
CA PRO A 321 7.29 -10.88 20.16
C PRO A 321 8.26 -9.91 19.51
N VAL A 322 9.17 -9.35 20.31
CA VAL A 322 10.30 -8.57 19.80
C VAL A 322 11.16 -9.52 18.98
N CYS A 323 11.42 -9.19 17.71
CA CYS A 323 12.22 -10.02 16.83
C CYS A 323 13.69 -10.02 17.32
N THR A 324 14.07 -11.02 18.10
CA THR A 324 15.41 -11.18 18.72
C THR A 324 16.43 -11.84 17.80
N GLY A 325 16.03 -12.28 16.60
CA GLY A 325 16.91 -12.88 15.60
C GLY A 325 17.62 -11.85 14.70
N PRO A 326 18.62 -12.31 13.89
CA PRO A 326 19.21 -11.49 12.85
C PRO A 326 18.11 -11.05 11.87
N VAL A 327 18.16 -9.78 11.45
CA VAL A 327 17.17 -9.23 10.53
C VAL A 327 17.33 -9.90 9.18
N LYS A 328 16.23 -10.47 8.67
CA LYS A 328 16.17 -11.08 7.35
C LYS A 328 15.08 -10.37 6.55
N PHE A 329 15.50 -9.44 5.71
CA PHE A 329 14.62 -8.90 4.68
C PHE A 329 14.21 -10.04 3.74
N ASN A 330 12.91 -10.22 3.52
CA ASN A 330 12.35 -11.31 2.71
C ASN A 330 11.89 -10.83 1.32
N VAL A 331 11.73 -9.51 1.13
CA VAL A 331 11.37 -8.90 -0.16
C VAL A 331 12.06 -7.55 -0.34
N THR A 332 12.19 -7.11 -1.59
CA THR A 332 12.49 -5.72 -1.97
C THR A 332 11.47 -5.21 -2.98
N LEU A 333 10.89 -4.04 -2.70
CA LEU A 333 10.05 -3.32 -3.64
C LEU A 333 10.91 -2.33 -4.41
N LEU A 334 11.13 -2.61 -5.70
CA LEU A 334 11.87 -1.72 -6.57
C LEU A 334 10.96 -0.61 -7.07
N ASN A 335 11.49 0.60 -7.16
CA ASN A 335 10.78 1.76 -7.70
C ASN A 335 11.62 2.39 -8.80
N TYR A 336 10.96 2.88 -9.84
CA TYR A 336 11.54 3.70 -10.89
C TYR A 336 10.61 4.85 -11.27
N MET A 337 11.18 6.03 -11.50
CA MET A 337 10.46 7.17 -12.05
C MET A 337 11.40 8.05 -12.86
N ASP A 338 10.91 8.55 -13.99
CA ASP A 338 11.53 9.62 -14.76
C ASP A 338 10.69 10.89 -14.60
N PRO A 339 11.14 11.90 -13.82
CA PRO A 339 10.42 13.15 -13.65
C PRO A 339 10.11 13.85 -14.99
N ALA A 340 10.97 13.71 -16.00
CA ALA A 340 10.77 14.34 -17.31
C ALA A 340 9.65 13.67 -18.13
N ALA A 341 9.34 12.40 -17.86
CA ALA A 341 8.23 11.68 -18.48
C ALA A 341 6.89 11.90 -17.75
N MET A 342 6.88 12.62 -16.63
CA MET A 342 5.69 12.88 -15.83
C MET A 342 5.12 14.27 -16.15
N SER A 343 3.86 14.33 -16.56
CA SER A 343 3.19 15.59 -16.91
C SER A 343 2.95 16.49 -15.69
N GLN A 344 2.56 15.90 -14.54
CA GLN A 344 2.31 16.63 -13.30
C GLN A 344 2.63 15.75 -12.08
N LEU A 345 3.45 16.29 -11.17
CA LEU A 345 3.68 15.73 -9.84
C LEU A 345 3.01 16.63 -8.81
N LYS A 346 2.47 16.03 -7.75
CA LYS A 346 1.81 16.78 -6.68
C LYS A 346 2.84 17.49 -5.82
N GLU A 347 2.57 18.73 -5.43
CA GLU A 347 3.36 19.44 -4.42
C GLU A 347 3.13 18.85 -3.03
N GLU A 348 4.17 18.86 -2.20
CA GLU A 348 4.09 18.49 -0.80
C GLU A 348 3.19 19.50 -0.05
N PRO A 349 2.15 19.02 0.67
CA PRO A 349 1.04 19.88 1.09
C PRO A 349 1.26 20.67 2.38
N TYR A 350 2.23 20.34 3.24
CA TYR A 350 2.26 20.88 4.61
C TYR A 350 3.48 21.75 4.92
N TYR A 351 4.63 21.40 4.36
CA TYR A 351 5.91 22.02 4.66
C TYR A 351 6.44 22.82 3.46
N GLY A 352 5.95 22.53 2.25
CA GLY A 352 6.45 23.12 1.02
C GLY A 352 7.77 22.50 0.56
N MET A 353 7.95 21.18 0.78
CA MET A 353 9.19 20.47 0.42
C MET A 353 9.38 20.26 -1.11
N GLY A 354 8.38 20.61 -1.91
CA GLY A 354 8.38 20.48 -3.37
C GLY A 354 7.62 19.26 -3.88
N LYS A 355 7.86 18.89 -5.14
CA LYS A 355 7.13 17.82 -5.85
C LYS A 355 7.40 16.44 -5.25
N MET A 356 6.35 15.66 -5.05
CA MET A 356 6.40 14.30 -4.52
C MET A 356 6.28 13.26 -5.64
N ALA A 357 7.25 12.34 -5.69
CA ALA A 357 7.13 11.08 -6.43
C ALA A 357 6.21 10.08 -5.69
N VAL A 358 6.28 10.08 -4.36
CA VAL A 358 5.42 9.29 -3.46
C VAL A 358 5.00 10.18 -2.31
N GLY A 359 3.68 10.29 -2.08
CA GLY A 359 3.13 11.12 -1.00
C GLY A 359 3.41 10.59 0.41
N TRP A 360 3.03 11.36 1.43
CA TRP A 360 3.15 10.95 2.83
C TRP A 360 2.41 9.63 3.12
N HIS A 361 3.16 8.64 3.60
CA HIS A 361 2.62 7.33 3.96
C HIS A 361 3.42 6.67 5.09
N HIS A 362 2.83 5.60 5.62
CA HIS A 362 3.54 4.55 6.35
C HIS A 362 3.72 3.38 5.38
N ASP A 363 4.82 2.64 5.50
CA ASP A 363 4.91 1.36 4.81
C ASP A 363 3.94 0.36 5.44
N GLU A 364 3.12 -0.27 4.60
CA GLU A 364 2.12 -1.27 5.00
C GLU A 364 2.73 -2.67 5.04
N ASN A 365 2.02 -3.61 5.68
CA ASN A 365 2.34 -5.04 5.68
C ASN A 365 3.79 -5.37 6.09
N LEU A 366 4.31 -4.69 7.11
CA LEU A 366 5.61 -4.96 7.71
C LEU A 366 5.43 -5.62 9.07
N ILE A 367 6.37 -6.51 9.43
CA ILE A 367 6.47 -6.98 10.82
C ILE A 367 6.80 -5.78 11.71
N SER A 368 6.08 -5.63 12.82
CA SER A 368 6.27 -4.51 13.76
C SER A 368 7.71 -4.40 14.24
N HIS A 369 8.21 -3.16 14.30
CA HIS A 369 9.57 -2.82 14.74
C HIS A 369 10.70 -3.44 13.92
N THR A 370 10.42 -3.86 12.68
CA THR A 370 11.47 -4.28 11.75
C THR A 370 11.96 -3.11 10.92
N PRO A 371 13.25 -3.08 10.57
CA PRO A 371 13.79 -1.98 9.79
C PRO A 371 13.34 -2.07 8.33
N VAL A 372 13.46 -0.95 7.64
CA VAL A 372 13.41 -0.86 6.18
C VAL A 372 14.75 -0.30 5.71
N ALA A 373 15.38 -0.94 4.72
CA ALA A 373 16.64 -0.50 4.14
C ALA A 373 16.43 -0.11 2.68
N VAL A 374 16.94 1.04 2.26
CA VAL A 374 16.70 1.57 0.92
C VAL A 374 18.01 1.94 0.24
N TYR A 375 18.27 1.32 -0.91
CA TYR A 375 19.30 1.75 -1.85
C TYR A 375 18.72 2.77 -2.82
N SER A 376 19.39 3.91 -3.02
CA SER A 376 18.96 4.99 -3.91
C SER A 376 19.92 5.13 -5.09
N TYR A 377 19.41 5.11 -6.32
CA TYR A 377 20.22 5.27 -7.53
C TYR A 377 19.64 6.32 -8.46
N SER A 378 20.25 7.50 -8.49
CA SER A 378 19.91 8.58 -9.41
C SER A 378 20.71 8.40 -10.71
N CYS A 379 20.03 8.37 -11.84
CA CYS A 379 20.65 8.20 -13.16
C CYS A 379 21.33 9.51 -13.57
N HIS A 380 22.60 9.45 -13.92
CA HIS A 380 23.28 10.57 -14.58
C HIS A 380 23.24 10.36 -16.09
N ASN A 381 22.96 11.43 -16.83
CA ASN A 381 23.14 11.41 -18.28
C ASN A 381 24.64 11.50 -18.54
N ASP A 382 25.27 10.39 -18.93
CA ASP A 382 26.66 10.35 -19.41
C ASP A 382 26.86 11.09 -20.75
N LYS A 383 25.81 11.71 -21.31
CA LYS A 383 25.97 12.71 -22.37
C LYS A 383 26.53 13.99 -21.76
N GLY A 384 27.85 14.02 -21.64
CA GLY A 384 28.65 15.20 -21.35
C GLY A 384 28.41 16.27 -22.41
N GLU A 385 27.38 17.08 -22.21
CA GLU A 385 27.43 18.48 -22.58
C GLU A 385 27.63 19.25 -21.28
N SER A 386 28.90 19.55 -21.00
CA SER A 386 29.27 20.66 -20.15
C SER A 386 28.74 21.93 -20.79
N SER A 387 27.45 22.20 -20.61
CA SER A 387 26.89 23.54 -20.80
C SER A 387 27.43 24.39 -19.65
N GLU A 388 28.62 24.95 -19.85
CA GLU A 388 29.06 26.12 -19.09
C GLU A 388 27.95 27.18 -19.20
N GLY A 389 27.25 27.47 -18.10
CA GLY A 389 26.29 28.58 -18.06
C GLY A 389 24.99 28.40 -17.28
N GLY A 390 24.77 27.29 -16.57
CA GLY A 390 23.56 27.12 -15.73
C GLY A 390 23.89 26.94 -14.25
N SER A 391 24.02 28.04 -13.49
CA SER A 391 24.12 28.00 -12.01
C SER A 391 22.75 27.77 -11.35
N GLY A 392 21.95 26.85 -11.89
CA GLY A 392 20.76 26.34 -11.22
C GLY A 392 21.15 25.05 -10.49
N GLU A 393 21.14 25.05 -9.17
CA GLU A 393 21.25 23.81 -8.40
C GLU A 393 20.14 22.86 -8.86
N LYS A 394 20.50 21.83 -9.62
CA LYS A 394 19.53 20.83 -10.08
C LYS A 394 18.86 20.22 -8.86
N ALA A 395 17.52 20.18 -8.84
CA ALA A 395 16.79 19.65 -7.70
C ALA A 395 17.19 18.19 -7.47
N CYS A 396 17.74 17.91 -6.27
CA CYS A 396 18.17 16.59 -5.88
C CYS A 396 16.99 15.76 -5.33
N TRP A 397 17.06 14.46 -5.53
CA TRP A 397 16.12 13.53 -4.90
C TRP A 397 16.30 13.55 -3.38
N ARG A 398 15.19 13.58 -2.66
CA ARG A 398 15.17 13.66 -1.19
C ARG A 398 14.14 12.70 -0.62
N ILE A 399 14.37 12.25 0.62
CA ILE A 399 13.35 11.66 1.48
C ILE A 399 12.90 12.74 2.47
N GLY A 400 11.60 12.94 2.57
CA GLY A 400 10.98 13.77 3.61
C GLY A 400 10.45 12.89 4.73
N LEU A 401 10.64 13.29 5.98
CA LEU A 401 10.06 12.65 7.16
C LEU A 401 9.30 13.66 8.01
N LYS A 402 8.23 13.19 8.65
CA LYS A 402 7.46 13.93 9.63
C LYS A 402 6.95 13.01 10.75
N VAL A 403 6.83 13.54 11.95
CA VAL A 403 6.11 12.86 13.04
C VAL A 403 4.64 12.67 12.62
N ALA A 404 4.10 11.47 12.81
CA ALA A 404 2.72 11.20 12.44
C ALA A 404 1.76 11.97 13.36
N TRP A 405 0.76 12.62 12.77
CA TRP A 405 -0.27 13.38 13.51
C TRP A 405 0.25 14.55 14.36
N ASP A 406 1.39 15.11 13.98
CA ASP A 406 1.99 16.27 14.63
C ASP A 406 2.16 17.41 13.61
N ILE A 407 1.89 18.63 14.07
CA ILE A 407 2.02 19.88 13.32
C ILE A 407 3.05 20.84 13.93
N HIS A 408 3.66 20.49 15.06
CA HIS A 408 4.61 21.35 15.78
C HIS A 408 6.06 20.97 15.51
N THR A 409 6.37 19.67 15.39
CA THR A 409 7.73 19.23 15.08
C THR A 409 8.07 19.57 13.62
N PRO A 410 9.18 20.29 13.36
CA PRO A 410 9.60 20.57 12.00
C PRO A 410 9.83 19.28 11.21
N GLY A 411 9.50 19.31 9.93
CA GLY A 411 9.80 18.20 9.00
C GLY A 411 11.31 18.06 8.79
N LEU A 412 11.75 16.85 8.45
CA LEU A 412 13.15 16.59 8.11
C LEU A 412 13.24 16.26 6.62
N THR A 413 14.20 16.85 5.91
CA THR A 413 14.54 16.48 4.54
C THR A 413 15.96 15.96 4.46
N LEU A 414 16.15 14.82 3.81
CA LEU A 414 17.45 14.20 3.62
C LEU A 414 17.73 14.06 2.12
N PRO A 415 18.75 14.75 1.57
CA PRO A 415 19.18 14.57 0.18
C PRO A 415 19.82 13.20 -0.03
N LEU A 416 19.57 12.64 -1.21
CA LEU A 416 20.04 11.32 -1.61
C LEU A 416 20.92 11.44 -2.85
N GLU A 417 22.21 11.18 -2.66
CA GLU A 417 23.15 11.04 -3.77
C GLU A 417 23.01 9.66 -4.43
N SER A 418 23.64 9.51 -5.59
CA SER A 418 23.62 8.24 -6.30
C SER A 418 24.41 7.18 -5.54
N GLY A 419 23.77 6.07 -5.20
CA GLY A 419 24.33 4.98 -4.40
C GLY A 419 24.15 5.13 -2.89
N ASP A 420 23.59 6.24 -2.41
CA ASP A 420 23.30 6.40 -0.98
C ASP A 420 22.25 5.37 -0.51
N CYS A 421 22.43 4.91 0.73
CA CYS A 421 21.52 4.03 1.43
C CYS A 421 20.93 4.73 2.64
N TYR A 422 19.65 4.53 2.94
CA TYR A 422 19.07 4.97 4.21
C TYR A 422 18.25 3.86 4.87
N TYR A 423 18.13 3.95 6.19
CA TYR A 423 17.42 2.98 7.01
C TYR A 423 16.38 3.68 7.86
N MET A 424 15.18 3.10 7.90
CA MET A 424 14.18 3.40 8.92
C MET A 424 14.23 2.26 9.94
N ARG A 425 14.65 2.55 11.17
CA ARG A 425 14.87 1.55 12.22
C ARG A 425 13.78 1.63 13.28
N ASP A 426 13.75 0.60 14.13
CA ASP A 426 12.90 0.52 15.31
C ASP A 426 11.43 0.80 14.99
N ASP A 427 10.80 1.77 15.67
CA ASP A 427 9.42 2.17 15.46
C ASP A 427 9.27 3.37 14.50
N LEU A 428 10.31 3.76 13.76
CA LEU A 428 10.26 4.96 12.91
C LEU A 428 9.12 4.86 11.88
N ASN A 429 8.91 3.71 11.24
CA ASN A 429 7.83 3.56 10.27
C ASN A 429 6.42 3.63 10.90
N SER A 430 6.25 3.31 12.18
CA SER A 430 4.94 3.41 12.84
C SER A 430 4.69 4.78 13.49
N THR A 431 5.74 5.46 13.94
CA THR A 431 5.67 6.78 14.59
C THR A 431 5.76 7.95 13.62
N HIS A 432 6.39 7.74 12.45
CA HIS A 432 6.61 8.77 11.44
C HIS A 432 5.98 8.39 10.10
N GLN A 433 5.66 9.43 9.32
CA GLN A 433 5.34 9.28 7.90
C GLN A 433 6.55 9.72 7.09
N HIS A 434 6.71 9.12 5.92
CA HIS A 434 7.73 9.54 4.96
C HIS A 434 7.13 9.79 3.58
N CYS A 435 7.80 10.63 2.80
CA CYS A 435 7.49 10.90 1.40
C CYS A 435 8.77 10.91 0.57
N VAL A 436 8.63 10.69 -0.74
CA VAL A 436 9.75 10.76 -1.68
C VAL A 436 9.60 12.02 -2.52
N LEU A 437 10.56 12.93 -2.37
CA LEU A 437 10.60 14.20 -3.09
C LEU A 437 11.40 14.00 -4.38
N ALA A 438 10.78 14.37 -5.50
CA ALA A 438 11.32 14.19 -6.84
C ALA A 438 12.47 15.17 -7.10
N GLY A 439 13.57 14.64 -7.62
CA GLY A 439 14.61 15.44 -8.27
C GLY A 439 14.32 15.66 -9.75
N GLU A 440 15.32 16.11 -10.50
CA GLU A 440 15.21 16.33 -11.95
C GLU A 440 15.56 15.11 -12.81
N THR A 441 16.37 14.19 -12.28
CA THR A 441 16.86 13.02 -13.02
C THR A 441 15.99 11.79 -12.78
N ALA A 442 16.02 10.84 -13.71
CA ALA A 442 15.41 9.54 -13.47
C ALA A 442 16.09 8.85 -12.27
N ARG A 443 15.30 8.14 -11.45
CA ARG A 443 15.82 7.47 -10.25
C ARG A 443 15.21 6.09 -10.09
N PHE A 444 16.05 5.18 -9.61
CA PHE A 444 15.66 3.91 -9.04
C PHE A 444 15.79 3.92 -7.52
N SER A 445 15.00 3.09 -6.85
CA SER A 445 15.30 2.65 -5.48
C SER A 445 15.01 1.17 -5.29
N SER A 446 15.76 0.52 -4.41
CA SER A 446 15.48 -0.84 -3.91
C SER A 446 15.15 -0.74 -2.44
N THR A 447 13.88 -0.96 -2.08
CA THR A 447 13.36 -0.83 -0.70
C THR A 447 13.15 -2.21 -0.09
N HIS A 448 14.12 -2.67 0.71
CA HIS A 448 14.15 -3.97 1.36
C HIS A 448 13.32 -3.97 2.64
N ARG A 449 12.50 -5.02 2.79
CA ARG A 449 11.42 -5.09 3.79
C ARG A 449 11.41 -6.45 4.47
N VAL A 450 10.97 -6.46 5.72
CA VAL A 450 10.51 -7.67 6.39
C VAL A 450 8.98 -7.66 6.29
N ALA A 451 8.48 -8.15 5.16
CA ALA A 451 7.05 -8.24 4.92
C ALA A 451 6.40 -9.19 5.93
N GLU A 452 5.28 -8.78 6.51
CA GLU A 452 4.41 -9.67 7.28
C GLU A 452 3.75 -10.64 6.30
N CYS A 453 4.16 -11.90 6.38
CA CYS A 453 3.80 -12.93 5.40
C CYS A 453 3.21 -14.19 6.05
N SER A 454 2.75 -14.10 7.30
CA SER A 454 2.04 -15.21 7.98
C SER A 454 0.88 -15.79 7.15
N SER A 455 0.15 -14.95 6.41
CA SER A 455 -0.87 -15.35 5.43
C SER A 455 -0.51 -14.99 3.98
N GLY A 456 0.76 -14.60 3.73
CA GLY A 456 1.21 -13.99 2.48
C GLY A 456 2.16 -14.85 1.65
N THR A 457 2.22 -16.17 1.89
CA THR A 457 3.12 -17.09 1.19
C THR A 457 2.39 -18.20 0.44
N LEU A 458 2.98 -18.69 -0.65
CA LEU A 458 2.43 -19.79 -1.43
C LEU A 458 2.21 -21.04 -0.55
N THR A 459 3.18 -21.36 0.29
CA THR A 459 3.09 -22.49 1.23
C THR A 459 1.88 -22.37 2.15
N TYR A 460 1.61 -21.16 2.65
CA TYR A 460 0.43 -20.89 3.48
C TYR A 460 -0.85 -21.21 2.71
N ILE A 461 -1.07 -20.57 1.56
CA ILE A 461 -2.34 -20.76 0.83
C ILE A 461 -2.52 -22.19 0.31
N GLN A 462 -1.43 -22.88 -0.04
CA GLN A 462 -1.49 -24.30 -0.40
C GLN A 462 -1.88 -25.18 0.80
N SER A 463 -1.39 -24.88 2.01
CA SER A 463 -1.85 -25.54 3.24
C SER A 463 -3.34 -25.31 3.46
N ARG A 464 -3.80 -24.06 3.34
CA ARG A 464 -5.22 -23.70 3.44
C ARG A 464 -6.05 -24.48 2.43
N CYS A 465 -5.62 -24.55 1.17
CA CYS A 465 -6.32 -25.33 0.15
C CYS A 465 -6.38 -26.82 0.52
N HIS A 466 -5.28 -27.39 0.99
CA HIS A 466 -5.25 -28.78 1.45
C HIS A 466 -6.18 -29.03 2.65
N GLU A 467 -6.25 -28.10 3.60
CA GLU A 467 -7.17 -28.14 4.74
C GLU A 467 -8.63 -28.19 4.28
N ALA A 468 -9.05 -27.30 3.38
CA ALA A 468 -10.41 -27.34 2.82
C ALA A 468 -10.68 -28.63 2.04
N LEU A 469 -9.78 -29.01 1.13
CA LEU A 469 -9.94 -30.20 0.29
C LEU A 469 -9.89 -31.50 1.08
N SER A 470 -9.38 -31.51 2.31
CA SER A 470 -9.47 -32.67 3.21
C SER A 470 -10.92 -33.07 3.51
N ASN A 471 -11.89 -32.15 3.34
CA ASN A 471 -13.32 -32.44 3.48
C ASN A 471 -13.96 -33.00 2.20
N LEU A 472 -13.22 -33.10 1.09
CA LEU A 472 -13.71 -33.61 -0.19
C LEU A 472 -13.27 -35.07 -0.39
N ARG A 473 -14.25 -35.97 -0.49
CA ARG A 473 -14.02 -37.35 -0.92
C ARG A 473 -14.28 -37.49 -2.41
N THR A 474 -13.37 -38.16 -3.10
CA THR A 474 -13.55 -38.55 -4.51
C THR A 474 -13.62 -40.08 -4.58
N ASP A 475 -14.71 -40.59 -5.14
CA ASP A 475 -14.86 -42.01 -5.38
C ASP A 475 -14.00 -42.44 -6.59
N LEU A 476 -13.10 -43.42 -6.39
CA LEU A 476 -12.11 -43.81 -7.40
C LEU A 476 -12.70 -44.56 -8.59
N GLU A 477 -13.89 -45.16 -8.43
CA GLU A 477 -14.53 -45.95 -9.48
C GLU A 477 -15.43 -45.07 -10.37
N THR A 478 -16.19 -44.17 -9.75
CA THR A 478 -17.18 -43.32 -10.42
C THR A 478 -16.68 -41.90 -10.71
N GLY A 479 -15.61 -41.47 -10.05
CA GLY A 479 -15.15 -40.07 -10.08
C GLY A 479 -16.09 -39.09 -9.37
N SER A 480 -17.11 -39.59 -8.66
CA SER A 480 -18.09 -38.75 -7.96
C SER A 480 -17.51 -38.12 -6.70
N HIS A 481 -17.96 -36.91 -6.39
CA HIS A 481 -17.51 -36.15 -5.23
C HIS A 481 -18.58 -36.12 -4.13
N SER A 482 -18.14 -36.15 -2.87
CA SER A 482 -19.01 -36.01 -1.69
C SER A 482 -18.26 -35.31 -0.54
N LEU A 483 -18.97 -34.57 0.30
CA LEU A 483 -18.40 -33.97 1.51
C LEU A 483 -18.31 -34.99 2.66
N LEU A 484 -17.21 -34.99 3.42
CA LEU A 484 -16.99 -35.92 4.53
C LEU A 484 -17.65 -35.48 5.84
N ALA A 485 -17.56 -34.19 6.15
CA ALA A 485 -18.07 -33.58 7.37
C ALA A 485 -19.02 -32.43 7.04
N LEU A 486 -20.17 -32.41 7.73
CA LEU A 486 -21.27 -31.45 7.55
C LEU A 486 -21.44 -30.51 8.75
N LEU A 487 -20.45 -30.45 9.65
CA LEU A 487 -20.50 -29.55 10.79
C LEU A 487 -20.44 -28.09 10.29
N PRO A 488 -21.30 -27.17 10.79
CA PRO A 488 -21.32 -25.77 10.32
C PRO A 488 -19.95 -25.10 10.35
N THR A 489 -19.17 -25.30 11.41
CA THR A 489 -17.82 -24.75 11.54
C THR A 489 -16.85 -25.26 10.47
N THR A 490 -16.97 -26.53 10.07
CA THR A 490 -16.13 -27.12 9.00
C THR A 490 -16.51 -26.56 7.64
N LEU A 491 -17.82 -26.42 7.39
CA LEU A 491 -18.34 -25.88 6.14
C LEU A 491 -18.00 -24.39 6.00
N GLN A 492 -18.18 -23.61 7.08
CA GLN A 492 -17.75 -22.22 7.14
C GLN A 492 -16.27 -22.09 6.80
N HIS A 493 -15.43 -22.92 7.42
CA HIS A 493 -14.00 -22.90 7.19
C HIS A 493 -13.62 -23.19 5.73
N CYS A 494 -14.30 -24.17 5.10
CA CYS A 494 -14.09 -24.48 3.67
C CYS A 494 -14.46 -23.30 2.77
N GLU A 495 -15.60 -22.66 3.02
CA GLU A 495 -16.09 -21.53 2.23
C GLU A 495 -15.24 -20.25 2.44
N GLU A 496 -14.70 -20.04 3.65
CA GLU A 496 -13.73 -18.97 3.94
C GLU A 496 -12.43 -19.16 3.16
N ILE A 497 -11.87 -20.38 3.12
CA ILE A 497 -10.69 -20.72 2.30
C ILE A 497 -10.99 -20.54 0.82
N HIS A 498 -12.19 -20.92 0.38
CA HIS A 498 -12.63 -20.75 -1.00
C HIS A 498 -12.62 -19.27 -1.42
N ASN A 499 -13.16 -18.37 -0.58
CA ASN A 499 -13.08 -16.93 -0.83
C ASN A 499 -11.62 -16.43 -0.78
N GLU A 500 -10.83 -16.90 0.17
CA GLU A 500 -9.44 -16.51 0.32
C GLU A 500 -8.61 -16.83 -0.94
N VAL A 501 -8.66 -18.06 -1.45
CA VAL A 501 -7.91 -18.43 -2.68
C VAL A 501 -8.42 -17.65 -3.90
N GLU A 502 -9.72 -17.39 -4.01
CA GLU A 502 -10.27 -16.64 -5.15
C GLU A 502 -9.83 -15.18 -5.14
N PHE A 503 -10.03 -14.47 -4.03
CA PHE A 503 -9.93 -13.01 -3.98
C PHE A 503 -8.57 -12.50 -3.49
N GLU A 504 -7.90 -13.25 -2.62
CA GLU A 504 -6.59 -12.85 -2.10
C GLU A 504 -5.42 -13.35 -2.96
N TRP A 505 -5.66 -14.33 -3.85
CA TRP A 505 -4.61 -14.94 -4.67
C TRP A 505 -4.90 -14.87 -6.17
N LEU A 506 -5.93 -15.60 -6.65
CA LEU A 506 -6.17 -15.75 -8.09
C LEU A 506 -6.51 -14.40 -8.74
N ARG A 507 -7.52 -13.69 -8.24
CA ARG A 507 -7.93 -12.40 -8.80
C ARG A 507 -6.86 -11.33 -8.64
N GLN A 508 -6.15 -11.30 -7.51
CA GLN A 508 -5.01 -10.40 -7.31
C GLN A 508 -3.90 -10.64 -8.35
N TYR A 509 -3.58 -11.90 -8.65
CA TYR A 509 -2.56 -12.26 -9.64
C TYR A 509 -2.99 -11.89 -11.06
N TRP A 510 -4.20 -12.30 -11.46
CA TRP A 510 -4.68 -12.07 -12.83
C TRP A 510 -5.08 -10.62 -13.11
N PHE A 511 -5.46 -9.84 -12.08
CA PHE A 511 -5.68 -8.40 -12.21
C PHE A 511 -4.42 -7.63 -12.59
N GLN A 512 -3.25 -8.17 -12.29
CA GLN A 512 -1.97 -7.60 -12.71
C GLN A 512 -1.63 -7.94 -14.17
N GLY A 513 -2.51 -8.64 -14.90
CA GLY A 513 -2.30 -9.01 -16.29
C GLY A 513 -1.26 -10.11 -16.45
N GLN A 514 -0.73 -10.26 -17.66
CA GLN A 514 0.25 -11.31 -17.98
C GLN A 514 1.69 -10.92 -17.63
N ARG A 515 1.88 -9.80 -16.90
CA ARG A 515 3.21 -9.22 -16.59
C ARG A 515 4.21 -10.22 -16.02
N PHE A 516 3.77 -11.15 -15.17
CA PHE A 516 4.66 -12.12 -14.54
C PHE A 516 5.13 -13.17 -15.55
N ALA A 517 4.22 -13.70 -16.37
CA ALA A 517 4.54 -14.73 -17.37
C ALA A 517 5.52 -14.24 -18.45
N ARG A 518 5.56 -12.92 -18.72
CA ARG A 518 6.49 -12.31 -19.69
C ARG A 518 7.95 -12.42 -19.28
N PHE A 519 8.25 -12.29 -17.99
CA PHE A 519 9.63 -12.18 -17.50
C PHE A 519 10.05 -13.33 -16.60
N CYS A 520 9.10 -13.88 -15.83
CA CYS A 520 9.34 -14.93 -14.85
C CYS A 520 8.17 -15.91 -14.74
N SER A 521 8.34 -17.12 -15.25
CA SER A 521 7.31 -18.18 -15.24
C SER A 521 7.17 -18.91 -13.89
N TRP A 522 7.77 -18.38 -12.80
CA TRP A 522 7.80 -19.09 -11.52
C TRP A 522 6.40 -19.29 -10.93
N TRP A 523 5.56 -18.24 -11.01
CA TRP A 523 4.18 -18.27 -10.50
C TRP A 523 3.19 -19.01 -11.39
N THR A 524 3.56 -19.37 -12.62
CA THR A 524 2.66 -20.04 -13.58
C THR A 524 2.09 -21.34 -13.02
N ARG A 525 2.96 -22.29 -12.63
CA ARG A 525 2.51 -23.58 -12.08
C ARG A 525 1.80 -23.45 -10.73
N PRO A 526 2.30 -22.64 -9.76
CA PRO A 526 1.57 -22.34 -8.53
C PRO A 526 0.14 -21.85 -8.77
N MET A 527 -0.06 -20.89 -9.69
CA MET A 527 -1.38 -20.32 -9.97
C MET A 527 -2.29 -21.32 -10.68
N GLU A 528 -1.76 -22.13 -11.60
CA GLU A 528 -2.51 -23.25 -12.19
C GLU A 528 -2.98 -24.26 -11.14
N GLN A 529 -2.16 -24.55 -10.13
CA GLN A 529 -2.55 -25.45 -9.04
C GLN A 529 -3.61 -24.83 -8.15
N LEU A 530 -3.45 -23.56 -7.75
CA LEU A 530 -4.46 -22.84 -6.96
C LEU A 530 -5.80 -22.76 -7.68
N GLU A 531 -5.80 -22.57 -9.01
CA GLU A 531 -7.03 -22.56 -9.82
C GLU A 531 -7.69 -23.95 -9.89
N LYS A 532 -6.90 -25.03 -9.94
CA LYS A 532 -7.45 -26.40 -9.84
C LYS A 532 -8.08 -26.67 -8.48
N ASP A 533 -7.40 -26.27 -7.41
CA ASP A 533 -7.88 -26.46 -6.04
C ASP A 533 -9.15 -25.62 -5.79
N TRP A 534 -9.16 -24.36 -6.24
CA TRP A 534 -10.34 -23.48 -6.24
C TRP A 534 -11.52 -24.10 -7.00
N LYS A 535 -11.28 -24.70 -8.18
CA LYS A 535 -12.34 -25.35 -8.96
C LYS A 535 -12.96 -26.57 -8.25
N LEU A 536 -12.17 -27.30 -7.46
CA LEU A 536 -12.70 -28.35 -6.58
C LEU A 536 -13.55 -27.75 -5.45
N MET A 537 -13.19 -26.58 -4.93
CA MET A 537 -14.01 -25.88 -3.93
C MET A 537 -15.33 -25.36 -4.50
N GLU A 538 -15.39 -24.92 -5.76
CA GLU A 538 -16.68 -24.66 -6.45
C GLU A 538 -17.57 -25.92 -6.46
N THR A 539 -16.98 -27.10 -6.63
CA THR A 539 -17.71 -28.37 -6.53
C THR A 539 -18.19 -28.63 -5.10
N MET A 540 -17.36 -28.34 -4.09
CA MET A 540 -17.74 -28.46 -2.68
C MET A 540 -18.93 -27.54 -2.33
N THR A 541 -18.92 -26.30 -2.80
CA THR A 541 -20.05 -25.36 -2.60
C THR A 541 -21.34 -25.89 -3.25
N MET A 542 -21.25 -26.48 -4.44
CA MET A 542 -22.40 -27.12 -5.10
C MET A 542 -22.95 -28.31 -4.30
N LEU A 543 -22.07 -29.17 -3.78
CA LEU A 543 -22.46 -30.29 -2.92
C LEU A 543 -23.13 -29.80 -1.63
N PHE A 544 -22.59 -28.74 -1.03
CA PHE A 544 -23.16 -28.11 0.16
C PHE A 544 -24.57 -27.56 -0.12
N LEU A 545 -24.76 -26.85 -1.24
CA LEU A 545 -26.07 -26.38 -1.68
C LEU A 545 -27.06 -27.55 -1.85
N ASN A 546 -26.66 -28.63 -2.51
CA ASN A 546 -27.52 -29.81 -2.69
C ASN A 546 -27.95 -30.42 -1.34
N ILE A 547 -27.04 -30.50 -0.37
CA ILE A 547 -27.34 -31.01 0.98
C ILE A 547 -28.39 -30.14 1.66
N LEU A 548 -28.31 -28.81 1.51
CA LEU A 548 -29.31 -27.89 2.03
C LEU A 548 -30.66 -28.01 1.34
N GLU A 549 -30.70 -28.41 0.07
CA GLU A 549 -31.92 -28.53 -0.73
C GLU A 549 -32.62 -29.89 -0.58
N LEU A 550 -31.92 -30.93 -0.13
CA LEU A 550 -32.53 -32.25 0.11
C LEU A 550 -33.67 -32.14 1.14
N GLU A 551 -34.90 -32.37 0.69
CA GLU A 551 -36.11 -32.08 1.45
C GLU A 551 -36.48 -33.12 2.52
N LYS A 552 -35.86 -34.30 2.60
CA LYS A 552 -36.32 -35.34 3.56
C LYS A 552 -35.22 -36.29 4.04
N GLY A 553 -35.21 -36.47 5.36
CA GLY A 553 -34.76 -37.67 6.05
C GLY A 553 -33.30 -37.65 6.48
N GLU A 554 -33.07 -37.59 7.80
CA GLU A 554 -31.81 -37.94 8.49
C GLU A 554 -30.76 -36.84 8.73
N VAL A 555 -30.89 -35.62 8.19
CA VAL A 555 -30.00 -34.51 8.59
C VAL A 555 -30.70 -33.63 9.64
N GLN A 556 -30.13 -33.68 10.85
CA GLN A 556 -30.27 -32.85 12.06
C GLN A 556 -31.47 -31.88 12.17
N GLU A 557 -32.07 -31.87 13.37
CA GLU A 557 -33.12 -30.95 13.84
C GLU A 557 -32.99 -29.53 13.24
N GLY A 558 -34.13 -28.88 12.94
CA GLY A 558 -34.20 -27.67 12.10
C GLY A 558 -33.25 -26.51 12.45
N GLU A 559 -32.72 -26.47 13.69
CA GLU A 559 -31.69 -25.51 14.12
C GLU A 559 -30.35 -25.69 13.41
N GLY A 560 -29.86 -26.93 13.23
CA GLY A 560 -28.58 -27.20 12.55
C GLY A 560 -28.63 -26.90 11.05
N ARG A 561 -29.77 -27.17 10.40
CA ARG A 561 -29.98 -26.83 8.98
C ARG A 561 -30.04 -25.32 8.75
N ARG A 562 -30.63 -24.57 9.69
CA ARG A 562 -30.64 -23.09 9.65
C ARG A 562 -29.22 -22.54 9.75
N GLU A 563 -28.42 -22.99 10.71
CA GLU A 563 -27.02 -22.55 10.87
C GLU A 563 -26.17 -22.83 9.62
N MET A 564 -26.35 -24.01 9.01
CA MET A 564 -25.71 -24.36 7.74
C MET A 564 -26.11 -23.40 6.60
N ALA A 565 -27.40 -23.08 6.48
CA ALA A 565 -27.88 -22.17 5.44
C ALA A 565 -27.42 -20.72 5.67
N GLU A 566 -27.36 -20.25 6.92
CA GLU A 566 -26.78 -18.94 7.28
C GLU A 566 -25.28 -18.88 6.93
N THR A 567 -24.54 -19.96 7.22
CA THR A 567 -23.13 -20.11 6.88
C THR A 567 -22.90 -19.98 5.37
N LEU A 568 -23.66 -20.74 4.57
CA LEU A 568 -23.54 -20.69 3.11
C LEU A 568 -23.96 -19.32 2.56
N LEU A 569 -25.07 -18.76 3.05
CA LEU A 569 -25.57 -17.46 2.60
C LEU A 569 -24.53 -16.35 2.82
N SER A 570 -23.91 -16.31 4.00
CA SER A 570 -22.87 -15.34 4.33
C SER A 570 -21.69 -15.44 3.35
N ALA A 571 -21.20 -16.66 3.10
CA ALA A 571 -20.08 -16.89 2.19
C ALA A 571 -20.40 -16.55 0.73
N LEU A 572 -21.57 -16.96 0.23
CA LEU A 572 -22.01 -16.69 -1.14
C LEU A 572 -22.25 -15.20 -1.38
N THR A 573 -22.82 -14.49 -0.40
CA THR A 573 -23.08 -13.05 -0.50
C THR A 573 -21.77 -12.27 -0.62
N ASP A 574 -20.78 -12.59 0.24
CA ASP A 574 -19.44 -12.01 0.17
C ASP A 574 -18.77 -12.34 -1.19
N ARG A 575 -18.82 -13.61 -1.61
CA ARG A 575 -18.25 -14.06 -2.89
C ARG A 575 -18.87 -13.34 -4.09
N HIS A 576 -20.19 -13.22 -4.14
CA HIS A 576 -20.89 -12.51 -5.20
C HIS A 576 -20.48 -11.04 -5.26
N GLN A 577 -20.50 -10.34 -4.12
CA GLN A 577 -20.11 -8.93 -4.06
C GLN A 577 -18.66 -8.73 -4.47
N GLN A 578 -17.74 -9.59 -4.04
CA GLN A 578 -16.34 -9.50 -4.43
C GLN A 578 -16.14 -9.83 -5.92
N ARG A 579 -16.84 -10.83 -6.48
CA ARG A 579 -16.82 -11.11 -7.93
C ARG A 579 -17.23 -9.90 -8.75
N GLN A 580 -18.32 -9.23 -8.39
CA GLN A 580 -18.75 -8.00 -9.07
C GLN A 580 -17.72 -6.89 -8.92
N THR A 581 -17.20 -6.69 -7.71
CA THR A 581 -16.19 -5.67 -7.45
C THR A 581 -14.94 -5.87 -8.30
N TRP A 582 -14.41 -7.09 -8.38
CA TRP A 582 -13.24 -7.39 -9.20
C TRP A 582 -13.52 -7.26 -10.69
N ARG A 583 -14.70 -7.70 -11.14
CA ARG A 583 -15.14 -7.54 -12.53
C ARG A 583 -15.20 -6.07 -12.92
N ASP A 584 -15.82 -5.22 -12.10
CA ASP A 584 -15.89 -3.77 -12.33
C ASP A 584 -14.51 -3.14 -12.43
N ARG A 585 -13.58 -3.56 -11.55
CA ARG A 585 -12.19 -3.08 -11.60
C ARG A 585 -11.48 -3.49 -12.88
N CYS A 586 -11.62 -4.75 -13.32
CA CYS A 586 -11.04 -5.25 -14.57
C CYS A 586 -11.57 -4.48 -15.79
N HIS A 587 -12.84 -4.04 -15.75
CA HIS A 587 -13.49 -3.32 -16.85
C HIS A 587 -13.51 -1.80 -16.66
N SER A 588 -12.80 -1.27 -15.65
CA SER A 588 -12.74 0.17 -15.40
C SER A 588 -12.14 0.91 -16.60
N SER A 589 -12.56 2.16 -16.80
CA SER A 589 -12.03 3.00 -17.88
C SER A 589 -10.51 3.14 -17.81
N LEU A 590 -9.95 3.16 -16.60
CA LEU A 590 -8.51 3.23 -16.38
C LEU A 590 -7.80 1.93 -16.76
N ALA A 591 -8.35 0.77 -16.39
CA ALA A 591 -7.82 -0.54 -16.80
C ALA A 591 -7.78 -0.70 -18.32
N GLN A 592 -8.82 -0.21 -19.01
CA GLN A 592 -8.93 -0.25 -20.49
C GLN A 592 -7.87 0.61 -21.21
N THR A 593 -7.15 1.49 -20.51
CA THR A 593 -6.03 2.26 -21.11
C THR A 593 -4.72 1.48 -21.19
N LEU A 594 -4.63 0.33 -20.51
CA LEU A 594 -3.40 -0.47 -20.48
C LEU A 594 -3.23 -1.29 -21.76
N PRO A 595 -1.98 -1.53 -22.19
CA PRO A 595 -1.71 -2.46 -23.28
C PRO A 595 -2.15 -3.88 -22.91
N PRO A 596 -2.49 -4.75 -23.88
CA PRO A 596 -3.03 -6.09 -23.61
C PRO A 596 -2.20 -6.96 -22.67
N GLU A 597 -0.88 -6.79 -22.70
CA GLU A 597 0.10 -7.51 -21.86
C GLU A 597 0.01 -7.13 -20.37
N GLU A 598 -0.48 -5.93 -20.08
CA GLU A 598 -0.57 -5.32 -18.73
C GLU A 598 -2.01 -5.17 -18.25
N ALA A 599 -2.98 -5.28 -19.16
CA ALA A 599 -4.39 -5.16 -18.88
C ALA A 599 -4.83 -6.24 -17.87
N PRO A 600 -5.67 -5.89 -16.88
CA PRO A 600 -6.26 -6.84 -15.96
C PRO A 600 -7.00 -7.97 -16.69
N VAL A 601 -6.83 -9.19 -16.20
CA VAL A 601 -7.55 -10.36 -16.68
C VAL A 601 -8.60 -10.75 -15.63
N ASP A 602 -9.89 -10.71 -15.99
CA ASP A 602 -10.97 -11.23 -15.14
C ASP A 602 -10.91 -12.77 -15.14
N ARG A 603 -10.09 -13.31 -14.23
CA ARG A 603 -9.87 -14.76 -14.09
C ARG A 603 -9.80 -15.15 -12.61
N PRO A 604 -10.49 -16.23 -12.20
CA PRO A 604 -11.36 -17.08 -13.01
C PRO A 604 -12.69 -16.43 -13.40
N PHE A 605 -13.13 -16.66 -14.64
CA PHE A 605 -14.41 -16.24 -15.19
C PHE A 605 -14.93 -17.27 -16.20
N TRP A 606 -16.25 -17.49 -16.23
CA TRP A 606 -16.92 -18.41 -17.15
C TRP A 606 -18.33 -17.91 -17.50
N GLY A 607 -18.84 -18.35 -18.65
CA GLY A 607 -20.20 -18.04 -19.09
C GLY A 607 -21.25 -18.94 -18.41
N VAL A 608 -22.52 -18.56 -18.53
CA VAL A 608 -23.66 -19.29 -17.93
C VAL A 608 -23.73 -20.76 -18.41
N ASP A 609 -23.28 -21.02 -19.64
CA ASP A 609 -23.37 -22.33 -20.28
C ASP A 609 -22.06 -23.14 -20.24
N ASP A 610 -21.08 -22.80 -19.39
CA ASP A 610 -19.83 -23.56 -19.30
C ASP A 610 -20.07 -24.90 -18.55
N PRO A 611 -20.07 -26.06 -19.25
CA PRO A 611 -20.38 -27.34 -18.63
C PRO A 611 -19.24 -27.83 -17.72
N SER A 612 -18.08 -27.19 -17.76
CA SER A 612 -16.94 -27.54 -16.94
C SER A 612 -17.03 -26.97 -15.53
N MET A 613 -17.98 -26.07 -15.26
CA MET A 613 -18.15 -25.40 -13.97
C MET A 613 -19.45 -25.86 -13.28
N PRO A 614 -19.42 -26.21 -11.98
CA PRO A 614 -20.57 -26.78 -11.28
C PRO A 614 -21.60 -25.73 -10.84
N LEU A 615 -21.20 -24.46 -10.76
CA LEU A 615 -22.02 -23.32 -10.36
C LEU A 615 -21.88 -22.18 -11.37
N PRO A 616 -22.89 -21.31 -11.53
CA PRO A 616 -22.75 -20.08 -12.29
C PRO A 616 -21.76 -19.12 -11.62
N PHE A 617 -21.10 -18.29 -12.43
CA PHE A 617 -20.26 -17.20 -11.91
C PHE A 617 -21.10 -16.22 -11.09
N ASP A 618 -22.27 -15.84 -11.62
CA ASP A 618 -23.26 -15.01 -10.95
C ASP A 618 -24.09 -15.86 -9.98
N LEU A 619 -23.91 -15.60 -8.70
CA LEU A 619 -24.54 -16.33 -7.60
C LEU A 619 -25.88 -15.73 -7.14
N ALA A 620 -26.39 -14.66 -7.77
CA ALA A 620 -27.60 -13.97 -7.31
C ALA A 620 -28.81 -14.90 -7.16
N ASP A 621 -29.08 -15.76 -8.14
CA ASP A 621 -30.19 -16.71 -8.08
C ASP A 621 -29.99 -17.78 -7.01
N ILE A 622 -28.75 -18.22 -6.77
CA ILE A 622 -28.42 -19.18 -5.71
C ILE A 622 -28.62 -18.54 -4.33
N ILE A 623 -28.17 -17.30 -4.15
CA ILE A 623 -28.36 -16.54 -2.93
C ILE A 623 -29.86 -16.42 -2.62
N ASN A 624 -30.67 -16.00 -3.60
CA ASN A 624 -32.12 -15.91 -3.46
C ASN A 624 -32.77 -17.26 -3.07
N ARG A 625 -32.27 -18.38 -3.64
CA ARG A 625 -32.72 -19.73 -3.26
C ARG A 625 -32.40 -20.05 -1.81
N VAL A 626 -31.17 -19.80 -1.35
CA VAL A 626 -30.75 -20.04 0.04
C VAL A 626 -31.53 -19.15 1.03
N GLU A 627 -31.75 -17.88 0.69
CA GLU A 627 -32.60 -16.98 1.47
C GLU A 627 -34.04 -17.49 1.57
N SER A 628 -34.61 -17.96 0.45
CA SER A 628 -35.95 -18.55 0.46
C SER A 628 -36.01 -19.84 1.30
N LEU A 629 -34.94 -20.63 1.36
CA LEU A 629 -34.89 -21.83 2.22
C LEU A 629 -34.86 -21.42 3.69
N LEU A 630 -34.03 -20.45 4.05
CA LEU A 630 -33.95 -19.90 5.41
C LEU A 630 -35.30 -19.34 5.88
N TRP A 631 -36.04 -18.66 5.01
CA TRP A 631 -37.37 -18.14 5.33
C TRP A 631 -38.41 -19.23 5.60
N ARG A 632 -38.23 -20.44 5.03
CA ARG A 632 -39.15 -21.57 5.19
C ARG A 632 -38.83 -22.45 6.41
N MET A 633 -37.63 -22.33 6.99
CA MET A 633 -37.20 -23.01 8.21
C MET A 633 -37.58 -22.20 9.44
#